data_AF-A0A9Q3HQC4-F1
#
_entry.id   AF-A0A9Q3HQC4-F1
#
_cell.length_a   1.000
_cell.length_b   1.000
_cell.length_c   1.000
_cell.angle_alpha   90.00
_cell.angle_beta   90.00
_cell.angle_gamma   90.00
#
_symmetry.space_group_name_H-M   'P 1'
#
loop_
_entity.id
_entity.type
_entity.pdbx_description
1 polymer ?
#
loop_
_entity_poly.entity_id
_entity_poly.type
_entity_poly.pdbx_seq_one_letter_code
_entity_poly.pdbx_strand_id
1 'polypeptide(L)'
;MYVSYHQEDWNTWLPVAEFAYNNSDHSSTKQSPFFTVYERDPHFDSVHITQDAPAGKLSTKIQSVQQDVKRELEVAINQFKRYADESRASPPFFNPCDMAWLSCKNIKSTRPTKKLSERWLGPFPILKKVSTHAYHLNGNPSTHSSIFPFWSQSRHQQSQIGIKSLLLQSSLKKKRNGKFLKYWI
;
A
#
# COMPACT_ATOMS: atom_id res chain seq x y z
N MET A 1 20.32 6.44 21.75
CA MET A 1 20.60 7.74 21.11
C MET A 1 19.43 8.65 21.45
N TYR A 2 19.68 9.83 22.00
CA TYR A 2 18.63 10.75 22.42
C TYR A 2 18.87 12.10 21.75
N VAL A 3 17.80 12.71 21.22
CA VAL A 3 17.82 14.08 20.72
C VAL A 3 18.00 15.01 21.92
N SER A 4 18.72 16.12 21.76
CA SER A 4 18.87 17.15 22.80
C SER A 4 17.51 17.60 23.34
N TYR A 5 17.51 18.19 24.54
CA TYR A 5 16.29 18.64 25.21
C TYR A 5 15.43 19.58 24.34
N HIS A 6 16.06 20.42 23.52
CA HIS A 6 15.38 21.36 22.63
C HIS A 6 14.96 20.76 21.27
N GLN A 7 15.30 19.49 21.00
CA GLN A 7 14.93 18.76 19.78
C GLN A 7 15.46 19.34 18.46
N GLU A 8 16.51 20.15 18.51
CA GLU A 8 17.04 20.87 17.33
C GLU A 8 18.14 20.09 16.58
N ASP A 9 18.72 19.06 17.20
CA ASP A 9 19.92 18.35 16.73
C ASP A 9 19.62 17.01 16.04
N TRP A 10 18.36 16.69 15.76
CA TRP A 10 17.97 15.40 15.14
C TRP A 10 18.67 15.15 13.80
N ASN A 11 18.94 16.21 13.03
CA ASN A 11 19.65 16.15 11.76
C ASN A 11 21.10 15.67 11.91
N THR A 12 21.75 16.00 13.02
CA THR A 12 23.13 15.59 13.34
C THR A 12 23.21 14.09 13.63
N TRP A 13 22.13 13.53 14.17
CA TRP A 13 22.03 12.10 14.49
C TRP A 13 21.58 11.23 13.31
N LEU A 14 21.05 11.84 12.24
CA LEU A 14 20.50 11.12 11.09
C LEU A 14 21.51 10.15 10.43
N PRO A 15 22.79 10.51 10.19
CA PRO A 15 23.75 9.59 9.60
C PRO A 15 24.05 8.37 10.50
N VAL A 16 24.06 8.57 11.81
CA VAL A 16 24.33 7.48 12.77
C VAL A 16 23.12 6.57 12.88
N ALA A 17 21.90 7.13 12.83
CA ALA A 17 20.67 6.35 12.78
C ALA A 17 20.55 5.53 11.49
N GLU A 18 20.89 6.11 10.34
CA GLU A 18 20.95 5.41 9.05
C GLU A 18 21.96 4.26 9.10
N PHE A 19 23.17 4.52 9.61
CA PHE A 19 24.20 3.49 9.77
C PHE A 19 23.74 2.35 10.68
N ALA A 20 23.14 2.67 11.84
CA ALA A 20 22.61 1.66 12.75
C ALA A 20 21.49 0.84 12.12
N TYR A 21 20.59 1.49 11.38
CA TYR A 21 19.51 0.83 10.65
C TYR A 21 20.05 -0.13 9.57
N ASN A 22 21.01 0.33 8.76
CA ASN A 22 21.59 -0.46 7.67
C ASN A 22 22.48 -1.63 8.15
N ASN A 23 22.94 -1.60 9.41
CA ASN A 23 23.65 -2.70 10.06
C ASN A 23 22.75 -3.62 10.91
N SER A 24 21.48 -3.27 11.10
CA SER A 24 20.57 -4.05 11.92
C SER A 24 19.89 -5.14 11.09
N ASP A 25 19.77 -6.34 11.65
CA ASP A 25 19.01 -7.40 11.02
C ASP A 25 17.52 -7.07 10.97
N HIS A 26 16.92 -7.22 9.79
CA HIS A 26 15.48 -7.07 9.64
C HIS A 26 14.77 -8.42 9.80
N SER A 27 13.64 -8.42 10.51
CA SER A 27 12.88 -9.64 10.82
C SER A 27 12.38 -10.40 9.59
N SER A 28 12.14 -9.71 8.47
CA SER A 28 11.67 -10.27 7.19
C SER A 28 12.79 -10.79 6.28
N THR A 29 14.01 -10.26 6.39
CA THR A 29 15.16 -10.67 5.56
C THR A 29 16.17 -11.53 6.32
N LYS A 30 16.10 -11.54 7.67
CA LYS A 30 17.05 -12.19 8.60
C LYS A 30 18.50 -11.76 8.43
N GLN A 31 18.73 -10.65 7.74
CA GLN A 31 20.02 -10.13 7.34
C GLN A 31 19.95 -8.59 7.33
N SER A 32 21.08 -7.94 7.58
CA SER A 32 21.21 -6.50 7.45
C SER A 32 21.21 -6.05 5.97
N PRO A 33 20.77 -4.81 5.68
CA PRO A 33 20.93 -4.21 4.36
C PRO A 33 22.39 -4.16 3.87
N PHE A 34 23.35 -3.82 4.74
CA PHE A 34 24.76 -3.76 4.35
C PHE A 34 25.31 -5.13 3.97
N PHE A 35 24.99 -6.17 4.74
CA PHE A 35 25.38 -7.53 4.41
C PHE A 35 24.78 -8.00 3.08
N THR A 36 23.53 -7.64 2.79
CA THR A 36 22.88 -8.04 1.53
C THR A 36 23.53 -7.42 0.29
N VAL A 37 24.09 -6.21 0.42
CA VAL A 37 24.69 -5.48 -0.71
C VAL A 37 26.19 -5.74 -0.83
N TYR A 38 26.90 -5.74 0.29
CA TYR A 38 28.36 -5.76 0.34
C TYR A 38 28.92 -7.05 0.94
N GLU A 39 28.06 -7.97 1.40
CA GLU A 39 28.46 -9.21 2.09
C GLU A 39 29.26 -8.96 3.38
N ARG A 40 29.15 -7.74 3.93
CA ARG A 40 29.89 -7.31 5.12
C ARG A 40 29.12 -6.23 5.84
N ASP A 41 29.09 -6.34 7.16
CA ASP A 41 28.64 -5.28 8.05
C ASP A 41 29.82 -4.39 8.45
N PRO A 42 29.79 -3.09 8.14
CA PRO A 42 30.81 -2.17 8.62
C PRO A 42 30.77 -2.07 10.15
N HIS A 43 31.93 -2.22 10.78
CA HIS A 43 32.11 -2.03 12.22
C HIS A 43 32.88 -0.72 12.46
N PHE A 44 32.49 0.05 13.48
CA PHE A 44 33.18 1.32 13.81
C PHE A 44 34.65 1.12 14.22
N ASP A 45 34.97 -0.03 14.81
CA ASP A 45 36.27 -0.26 15.45
C ASP A 45 37.30 -0.98 14.56
N SER A 46 36.99 -1.30 13.29
CA SER A 46 37.94 -2.05 12.47
C SER A 46 37.94 -1.73 10.98
N VAL A 47 38.97 -0.99 10.56
CA VAL A 47 39.48 -1.01 9.18
C VAL A 47 40.21 -2.35 8.98
N HIS A 48 39.48 -3.46 8.96
CA HIS A 48 40.03 -4.69 8.39
C HIS A 48 40.00 -4.53 6.87
N ILE A 49 41.16 -4.16 6.29
CA ILE A 49 41.44 -4.33 4.87
C ILE A 49 41.54 -5.84 4.64
N THR A 50 40.43 -6.49 4.36
CA THR A 50 40.46 -7.86 3.85
C THR A 50 41.04 -7.81 2.44
N GLN A 51 42.07 -8.62 2.19
CA GLN A 51 42.69 -8.76 0.87
C GLN A 51 41.61 -8.99 -0.20
N ASP A 52 41.69 -8.25 -1.30
CA ASP A 52 40.73 -8.28 -2.38
C ASP A 52 40.45 -9.71 -2.84
N ALA A 53 39.26 -10.23 -2.51
CA ALA A 53 38.77 -11.44 -3.15
C ALA A 53 38.59 -11.11 -4.65
N PRO A 54 38.96 -12.02 -5.56
CA PRO A 54 38.76 -11.76 -6.99
C PRO A 54 37.28 -11.47 -7.25
N ALA A 55 37.00 -10.35 -7.93
CA ALA A 55 35.66 -9.76 -8.04
C ALA A 55 34.56 -10.75 -8.45
N GLY A 56 34.92 -11.76 -9.26
CA GLY A 56 34.00 -12.83 -9.65
C GLY A 56 33.46 -13.66 -8.47
N LYS A 57 34.29 -14.02 -7.48
CA LYS A 57 33.85 -14.82 -6.32
C LYS A 57 32.91 -14.02 -5.40
N LEU A 58 33.18 -12.73 -5.23
CA LEU A 58 32.32 -11.81 -4.48
C LEU A 58 30.95 -11.65 -5.15
N SER A 59 30.91 -11.47 -6.47
CA SER A 59 29.64 -11.34 -7.20
C SER A 59 28.74 -12.57 -7.07
N THR A 60 29.32 -13.79 -7.14
CA THR A 60 28.54 -15.03 -6.99
C THR A 60 27.95 -15.18 -5.59
N LYS A 61 28.68 -14.71 -4.57
CA LYS A 61 28.25 -14.82 -3.17
C LYS A 61 27.21 -13.77 -2.81
N ILE A 62 27.34 -12.53 -3.30
CA ILE A 62 26.28 -11.52 -3.20
C ILE A 62 25.00 -12.02 -3.88
N GLN A 63 25.10 -12.65 -5.06
CA GLN A 63 23.95 -13.21 -5.75
C GLN A 63 23.26 -14.31 -4.93
N SER A 64 24.01 -15.21 -4.29
CA SER A 64 23.42 -16.25 -3.43
C SER A 64 22.72 -15.63 -2.22
N VAL A 65 23.36 -14.66 -1.54
CA VAL A 65 22.76 -13.95 -0.40
C VAL A 65 21.45 -13.26 -0.81
N GLN A 66 21.44 -12.59 -1.97
CA GLN A 66 20.23 -11.96 -2.50
C GLN A 66 19.12 -12.96 -2.85
N GLN A 67 19.46 -14.16 -3.29
CA GLN A 67 18.48 -15.22 -3.54
C GLN A 67 17.86 -15.72 -2.23
N ASP A 68 18.65 -15.88 -1.18
CA ASP A 68 18.16 -16.30 0.13
C ASP A 68 17.28 -15.21 0.76
N VAL A 69 17.70 -13.94 0.69
CA VAL A 69 16.88 -12.79 1.14
C VAL A 69 15.54 -12.72 0.42
N LYS A 70 15.51 -13.00 -0.89
CA LYS A 70 14.24 -13.07 -1.66
C LYS A 70 13.34 -14.18 -1.14
N ARG A 71 13.89 -15.36 -0.85
CA ARG A 71 13.14 -16.51 -0.32
C ARG A 71 12.54 -16.18 1.05
N GLU A 72 13.32 -15.62 1.96
CA GLU A 72 12.84 -15.20 3.29
C GLU A 72 11.75 -14.12 3.18
N LEU A 73 11.91 -13.17 2.26
CA LEU A 73 10.92 -12.13 2.02
C LEU A 73 9.59 -12.72 1.52
N GLU A 74 9.61 -13.72 0.64
CA GLU A 74 8.40 -14.42 0.19
C GLU A 74 7.69 -15.12 1.36
N VAL A 75 8.45 -15.76 2.26
CA VAL A 75 7.89 -16.38 3.48
C VAL A 75 7.25 -15.32 4.38
N ALA A 76 7.94 -14.21 4.62
CA ALA A 76 7.43 -13.10 5.44
C ALA A 76 6.15 -12.48 4.83
N ILE A 77 6.13 -12.23 3.52
CA ILE A 77 4.96 -11.74 2.80
C ILE A 77 3.78 -12.70 2.98
N ASN A 78 4.00 -14.01 2.84
CA ASN A 78 2.97 -15.02 3.02
C ASN A 78 2.44 -15.06 4.46
N GLN A 79 3.30 -14.93 5.46
CA GLN A 79 2.89 -14.83 6.86
C GLN A 79 2.05 -13.58 7.11
N PHE A 80 2.51 -12.41 6.67
CA PHE A 80 1.76 -11.16 6.81
C PHE A 80 0.41 -11.24 6.10
N LYS A 81 0.37 -11.85 4.92
CA LYS A 81 -0.88 -12.10 4.19
C LYS A 81 -1.82 -12.98 5.00
N ARG A 82 -1.35 -14.09 5.57
CA ARG A 82 -2.18 -15.00 6.39
C ARG A 82 -2.79 -14.26 7.58
N TYR A 83 -1.98 -13.54 8.35
CA TYR A 83 -2.47 -12.75 9.50
C TYR A 83 -3.45 -11.66 9.09
N ALA A 84 -3.18 -10.97 7.97
CA ALA A 84 -4.09 -9.97 7.45
C ALA A 84 -5.43 -10.59 7.03
N ASP A 85 -5.39 -11.73 6.34
CA ASP A 85 -6.57 -12.42 5.83
C ASP A 85 -7.40 -13.07 6.95
N GLU A 86 -6.80 -13.51 8.07
CA GLU A 86 -7.52 -13.99 9.27
C GLU A 86 -8.49 -12.93 9.83
N SER A 87 -8.11 -11.64 9.77
CA SER A 87 -8.92 -10.53 10.28
C SER A 87 -9.93 -9.97 9.26
N ARG A 88 -9.85 -10.40 7.99
CA ARG A 88 -10.66 -9.86 6.90
C ARG A 88 -11.90 -10.71 6.68
N ALA A 89 -13.07 -10.09 6.75
CA ALA A 89 -14.28 -10.70 6.25
C ALA A 89 -14.21 -10.86 4.72
N SER A 90 -14.78 -11.95 4.21
CA SER A 90 -14.95 -12.15 2.77
C SER A 90 -15.66 -10.93 2.16
N PRO A 91 -15.20 -10.44 0.99
CA PRO A 91 -15.85 -9.31 0.35
C PRO A 91 -17.30 -9.65 0.03
N PRO A 92 -18.25 -8.70 0.20
CA PRO A 92 -19.63 -8.90 -0.20
C PRO A 92 -19.72 -9.23 -1.68
N PHE A 93 -20.61 -10.16 -2.02
CA PHE A 93 -20.92 -10.48 -3.40
C PHE A 93 -22.13 -9.67 -3.84
N PHE A 94 -21.97 -8.91 -4.92
CA PHE A 94 -23.04 -8.18 -5.59
C PHE A 94 -23.29 -8.72 -6.99
N ASN A 95 -24.55 -8.72 -7.39
CA ASN A 95 -25.02 -9.04 -8.74
C ASN A 95 -25.11 -7.77 -9.61
N PRO A 96 -25.04 -7.91 -10.94
CA PRO A 96 -25.50 -6.87 -11.85
C PRO A 96 -26.94 -6.44 -11.50
N CYS A 97 -27.22 -5.14 -11.60
CA CYS A 97 -28.45 -4.47 -11.17
C CYS A 97 -28.65 -4.27 -9.66
N ASP A 98 -27.77 -4.80 -8.79
CA ASP A 98 -27.80 -4.44 -7.38
C ASP A 98 -27.44 -2.97 -7.17
N MET A 99 -27.98 -2.37 -6.11
CA MET A 99 -27.77 -0.96 -5.78
C MET A 99 -26.72 -0.82 -4.67
N ALA A 100 -25.66 -0.05 -4.92
CA ALA A 100 -24.54 0.12 -3.99
C ALA A 100 -24.18 1.58 -3.72
N TRP A 101 -23.92 1.90 -2.45
CA TRP A 101 -23.47 3.22 -2.02
C TRP A 101 -21.95 3.36 -2.19
N LEU A 102 -21.50 4.53 -2.68
CA LEU A 102 -20.08 4.79 -2.92
C LEU A 102 -19.48 5.65 -1.81
N SER A 103 -18.35 5.21 -1.23
CA SER A 103 -17.66 5.99 -0.19
C SER A 103 -16.94 7.21 -0.77
N CYS A 104 -17.14 8.37 -0.16
CA CYS A 104 -16.53 9.64 -0.58
C CYS A 104 -15.12 9.87 -0.02
N LYS A 105 -14.53 8.90 0.69
CA LYS A 105 -13.25 9.09 1.40
C LYS A 105 -12.14 9.63 0.48
N ASN A 106 -12.12 9.13 -0.77
CA ASN A 106 -11.14 9.42 -1.81
C ASN A 106 -11.72 10.19 -3.00
N ILE A 107 -12.96 10.69 -2.90
CA ILE A 107 -13.61 11.46 -3.96
C ILE A 107 -13.54 12.94 -3.55
N LYS A 108 -13.11 13.79 -4.48
CA LYS A 108 -13.10 15.24 -4.25
C LYS A 108 -14.54 15.72 -4.27
N SER A 109 -15.03 16.20 -3.12
CA SER A 109 -16.31 16.88 -3.06
C SER A 109 -16.20 18.26 -3.69
N THR A 110 -17.26 18.72 -4.35
CA THR A 110 -17.40 20.11 -4.81
C THR A 110 -17.48 21.10 -3.65
N ARG A 111 -17.78 20.63 -2.43
CA ARG A 111 -17.88 21.48 -1.24
C ARG A 111 -16.49 21.96 -0.77
N PRO A 112 -16.40 23.20 -0.22
CA PRO A 112 -15.13 23.79 0.21
C PRO A 112 -14.49 23.06 1.41
N THR A 113 -15.29 22.42 2.28
CA THR A 113 -14.80 21.76 3.49
C THR A 113 -15.24 20.30 3.56
N LYS A 114 -14.28 19.39 3.81
CA LYS A 114 -14.51 17.94 3.95
C LYS A 114 -15.34 17.55 5.19
N LYS A 115 -15.31 18.35 6.25
CA LYS A 115 -16.04 18.05 7.51
C LYS A 115 -17.56 18.04 7.33
N LEU A 116 -18.07 18.80 6.36
CA LEU A 116 -19.49 18.93 6.03
C LEU A 116 -19.80 18.38 4.63
N SER A 117 -18.90 17.55 4.07
CA SER A 117 -19.18 16.86 2.81
C SER A 117 -19.89 15.54 3.05
N GLU A 118 -20.65 15.09 2.05
CA GLU A 118 -21.27 13.77 2.06
C GLU A 118 -20.22 12.67 2.26
N ARG A 119 -20.54 11.70 3.12
CA ARG A 119 -19.69 10.54 3.38
C ARG A 119 -19.93 9.42 2.36
N TRP A 120 -21.15 9.33 1.86
CA TRP A 120 -21.62 8.32 0.93
C TRP A 120 -22.41 9.01 -0.19
N LEU A 121 -22.06 8.70 -1.44
CA LEU A 121 -22.87 9.06 -2.60
C LEU A 121 -23.83 7.93 -2.90
N GLY A 122 -24.98 8.32 -3.46
CA GLY A 122 -26.21 7.55 -3.67
C GLY A 122 -26.06 6.07 -4.03
N PRO A 123 -27.17 5.33 -4.00
CA PRO A 123 -27.16 3.97 -4.50
C PRO A 123 -27.00 4.02 -6.02
N PHE A 124 -25.87 3.55 -6.53
CA PHE A 124 -25.62 3.40 -7.96
C PHE A 124 -25.87 1.95 -8.37
N PRO A 125 -26.52 1.70 -9.52
CA PRO A 125 -26.68 0.35 -10.03
C PRO A 125 -25.33 -0.22 -10.45
N ILE A 126 -25.07 -1.45 -10.04
CA ILE A 126 -23.89 -2.21 -10.45
C ILE A 126 -24.11 -2.72 -11.86
N LEU A 127 -23.22 -2.37 -12.78
CA LEU A 127 -23.27 -2.82 -14.17
C LEU A 127 -22.64 -4.19 -14.34
N LYS A 128 -21.44 -4.38 -13.76
CA LYS A 128 -20.70 -5.64 -13.84
C LYS A 128 -19.63 -5.75 -12.78
N LYS A 129 -19.25 -6.99 -12.46
CA LYS A 129 -18.07 -7.29 -11.66
C LYS A 129 -16.81 -7.19 -12.53
N VAL A 130 -15.81 -6.45 -12.08
CA VAL A 130 -14.51 -6.28 -12.74
C VAL A 130 -13.45 -7.19 -12.10
N SER A 131 -13.46 -7.31 -10.77
CA SER A 131 -12.59 -8.21 -10.03
C SER A 131 -13.26 -8.69 -8.74
N THR A 132 -12.58 -9.53 -7.96
CA THR A 132 -13.06 -10.01 -6.65
C THR A 132 -13.51 -8.88 -5.71
N HIS A 133 -12.87 -7.71 -5.81
CA HIS A 133 -13.13 -6.54 -4.95
C HIS A 133 -13.58 -5.29 -5.72
N ALA A 134 -13.80 -5.41 -7.03
CA ALA A 134 -14.10 -4.26 -7.88
C ALA A 134 -15.35 -4.48 -8.75
N TYR A 135 -16.24 -3.50 -8.70
CA TYR A 135 -17.48 -3.42 -9.45
C TYR A 135 -17.54 -2.12 -10.25
N HIS A 136 -18.11 -2.19 -11.45
CA HIS A 136 -18.40 -1.03 -12.28
C HIS A 136 -19.79 -0.50 -11.94
N LEU A 137 -19.88 0.75 -11.52
CA LEU A 137 -21.13 1.41 -11.15
C LEU A 137 -21.63 2.28 -12.30
N ASN A 138 -22.95 2.37 -12.45
CA ASN A 138 -23.58 3.28 -13.39
C ASN A 138 -23.80 4.65 -12.74
N GLY A 139 -22.94 5.62 -13.03
CA GLY A 139 -23.14 7.01 -12.58
C GLY A 139 -21.85 7.81 -12.56
N ASN A 140 -21.98 9.14 -12.68
CA ASN A 140 -20.85 10.05 -12.48
C ASN A 140 -20.86 10.55 -11.03
N PRO A 141 -19.85 10.18 -10.21
CA PRO A 141 -19.78 10.54 -8.80
C PRO A 141 -19.57 12.05 -8.56
N SER A 142 -19.20 12.83 -9.58
CA SER A 142 -18.95 14.27 -9.46
C SER A 142 -20.20 15.14 -9.66
N THR A 143 -21.27 14.57 -10.23
CA THR A 143 -22.50 15.31 -10.60
C THR A 143 -23.63 15.19 -9.59
N HIS A 144 -23.53 14.30 -8.60
CA HIS A 144 -24.52 14.20 -7.54
C HIS A 144 -24.25 15.24 -6.44
N SER A 145 -24.41 16.52 -6.78
CA SER A 145 -24.60 17.60 -5.81
C SER A 145 -26.09 17.92 -5.62
N SER A 146 -26.96 16.90 -5.71
CA SER A 146 -28.39 17.09 -5.46
C SER A 146 -28.59 17.24 -3.96
N ILE A 147 -28.85 18.47 -3.56
CA ILE A 147 -29.32 18.92 -2.26
C ILE A 147 -30.41 17.94 -1.77
N PHE A 148 -30.21 17.32 -0.60
CA PHE A 148 -31.28 16.61 0.10
C PHE A 148 -31.60 17.33 1.41
N PRO A 149 -32.85 17.81 1.58
CA PRO A 149 -33.34 18.24 2.89
C PRO A 149 -33.52 17.02 3.81
N PHE A 150 -33.45 17.33 5.08
CA PHE A 150 -33.53 16.51 6.28
C PHE A 150 -34.63 15.43 6.30
N TRP A 151 -34.25 14.23 6.80
CA TRP A 151 -35.06 13.12 7.35
C TRP A 151 -36.14 12.43 6.51
N SER A 152 -35.92 11.15 6.22
CA SER A 152 -36.98 10.13 6.21
C SER A 152 -36.40 8.80 6.67
N GLN A 153 -36.59 8.52 7.96
CA GLN A 153 -36.35 7.21 8.56
C GLN A 153 -37.41 6.24 8.03
N SER A 154 -37.05 5.37 7.10
CA SER A 154 -37.78 4.11 6.92
C SER A 154 -36.83 2.94 7.07
N ARG A 155 -37.11 2.15 8.10
CA ARG A 155 -36.42 0.92 8.46
C ARG A 155 -36.48 -0.06 7.30
N HIS A 156 -35.41 -0.13 6.51
CA HIS A 156 -35.01 -1.36 5.84
C HIS A 156 -33.56 -1.63 6.22
N GLN A 157 -33.33 -2.85 6.69
CA GLN A 157 -32.08 -3.38 7.24
C GLN A 157 -30.85 -2.75 6.55
N GLN A 158 -30.18 -1.84 7.27
CA GLN A 158 -28.90 -1.27 6.86
C GLN A 158 -27.85 -2.38 6.93
N SER A 159 -27.65 -3.13 5.85
CA SER A 159 -26.38 -3.81 5.63
C SER A 159 -25.35 -2.74 5.26
N GLN A 160 -24.79 -2.08 6.28
CA GLN A 160 -23.62 -1.20 6.12
C GLN A 160 -22.40 -2.05 5.74
N ILE A 161 -22.35 -2.55 4.50
CA ILE A 161 -21.16 -3.20 4.00
C ILE A 161 -20.37 -2.14 3.25
N GLY A 162 -19.53 -1.45 4.02
CA GLY A 162 -18.64 -0.43 3.50
C GLY A 162 -17.72 -1.02 2.44
N ILE A 163 -17.98 -0.68 1.18
CA ILE A 163 -17.07 -0.96 0.07
C ILE A 163 -15.80 -0.15 0.33
N LYS A 164 -14.78 -0.79 0.90
CA LYS A 164 -13.43 -0.23 1.01
C LYS A 164 -12.88 -0.09 -0.41
N SER A 165 -12.73 1.16 -0.83
CA SER A 165 -11.94 1.64 -1.96
C SER A 165 -12.09 0.83 -3.25
N LEU A 166 -13.07 1.23 -4.06
CA LEU A 166 -13.11 0.91 -5.47
C LEU A 166 -12.35 2.01 -6.24
N LEU A 167 -11.23 1.64 -6.85
CA LEU A 167 -10.37 2.54 -7.62
C LEU A 167 -11.14 3.15 -8.80
N LEU A 168 -11.41 4.45 -8.73
CA LEU A 168 -11.78 5.27 -9.87
C LEU A 168 -10.48 5.80 -10.49
N GLN A 169 -9.83 5.03 -11.37
CA GLN A 169 -8.83 5.63 -12.26
C GLN A 169 -9.57 6.35 -13.40
N SER A 170 -9.89 7.62 -13.20
CA SER A 170 -10.17 8.55 -14.29
C SER A 170 -8.83 9.10 -14.80
N SER A 171 -8.19 8.38 -15.73
CA SER A 171 -7.12 8.93 -16.55
C SER A 171 -7.62 9.03 -17.98
N LEU A 172 -8.10 10.21 -18.36
CA LEU A 172 -8.23 10.61 -19.75
C LEU A 172 -6.82 10.72 -20.34
N LYS A 173 -6.32 9.68 -21.00
CA LYS A 173 -5.25 9.82 -22.01
C LYS A 173 -5.61 9.06 -23.28
N LYS A 174 -5.68 9.85 -24.36
CA LYS A 174 -5.97 9.47 -25.74
C LYS A 174 -4.91 8.50 -26.26
N LYS A 175 -5.39 7.45 -26.91
CA LYS A 175 -4.67 6.28 -27.45
C LYS A 175 -3.74 6.65 -28.61
N ARG A 176 -2.57 6.00 -28.70
CA ARG A 176 -1.95 5.61 -29.98
C ARG A 176 -1.06 4.38 -29.73
N ASN A 177 -1.46 3.28 -30.33
CA ASN A 177 -0.66 2.08 -30.63
C ASN A 177 -0.44 1.06 -29.49
N GLY A 178 -1.28 0.01 -29.55
CA GLY A 178 -0.90 -1.40 -29.46
C GLY A 178 0.07 -1.88 -28.38
N LYS A 179 -0.50 -2.61 -27.40
CA LYS A 179 0.12 -3.48 -26.38
C LYS A 179 0.68 -2.74 -25.15
N PHE A 180 0.21 -3.12 -23.95
CA PHE A 180 1.02 -3.95 -23.03
C PHE A 180 0.23 -4.42 -21.80
N LEU A 181 0.67 -5.59 -21.31
CA LEU A 181 0.40 -6.18 -20.00
C LEU A 181 0.93 -5.28 -18.87
N LYS A 182 0.30 -5.37 -17.70
CA LYS A 182 0.86 -5.84 -16.41
C LYS A 182 0.20 -5.15 -15.20
N TYR A 183 -0.22 -6.02 -14.28
CA TYR A 183 -0.24 -6.01 -12.80
C TYR A 183 -0.03 -4.69 -12.06
N TRP A 184 -0.60 -4.58 -10.84
CA TRP A 184 0.17 -4.43 -9.60
C TRP A 184 -0.72 -4.67 -8.35
N ILE A 185 -0.04 -5.28 -7.37
CA ILE A 185 -0.21 -5.38 -5.90
C ILE A 185 -1.50 -4.86 -5.26
#